data_AF-A0A662T2P5-F1
#
_entry.id   AF-A0A662T2P5-F1
#
_cell.length_a   1.000
_cell.length_b   1.000
_cell.length_c   1.000
_cell.angle_alpha   90.00
_cell.angle_beta   90.00
_cell.angle_gamma   90.00
#
_symmetry.space_group_name_H-M   'P 1'
#
loop_
_entity.id
_entity.type
_entity.pdbx_description
1 polymer ?
#
loop_
_entity_poly.entity_id
_entity_poly.type
_entity_poly.pdbx_seq_one_letter_code
_entity_poly.pdbx_strand_id
1 'polypeptide(L)'
;MGEMRAKEVFTKRTGPERLVWYLIWLPVWLLYVSTFSRHEALLAATLIAFTAKDVLEAAGRKLLTAPYLEHFPCCLLVAAASSVGLWVKVLAVADGVIDFLDDMGIIRFER
;
A
#
# COMPACT_ATOMS: atom_id res chain seq x y z
N MET A 1 -16.54 -11.77 -33.45
CA MET A 1 -15.33 -12.25 -32.74
C MET A 1 -14.51 -11.04 -32.27
N GLY A 2 -14.99 -10.32 -31.25
CA GLY A 2 -14.41 -9.03 -30.83
C GLY A 2 -14.39 -8.79 -29.32
N GLU A 3 -14.46 -9.85 -28.51
CA GLU A 3 -14.60 -9.74 -27.04
C GLU A 3 -13.42 -10.32 -26.24
N MET A 4 -12.24 -10.46 -26.85
CA MET A 4 -11.03 -10.99 -26.18
C MET A 4 -9.93 -9.94 -25.98
N ARG A 5 -10.23 -8.66 -25.74
CA ARG A 5 -9.18 -7.64 -25.52
C ARG A 5 -9.33 -6.71 -24.31
N ALA A 6 -10.23 -7.00 -23.37
CA ALA A 6 -10.38 -6.19 -22.17
C ALA A 6 -10.17 -6.95 -20.84
N LYS A 7 -9.85 -8.25 -20.90
CA LYS A 7 -9.72 -9.10 -19.69
C LYS A 7 -8.28 -9.39 -19.22
N GLU A 8 -7.25 -8.94 -19.95
CA GLU A 8 -5.84 -9.28 -19.66
C GLU A 8 -4.90 -8.06 -19.65
N VAL A 9 -5.32 -6.92 -19.11
CA VAL A 9 -4.40 -5.79 -18.87
C VAL A 9 -4.46 -5.37 -17.40
N PHE A 10 -4.37 -6.36 -16.53
CA PHE A 10 -3.94 -6.17 -15.14
C PHE A 10 -2.92 -7.26 -14.84
N THR A 11 -1.88 -7.32 -15.66
CA THR A 11 -0.64 -7.99 -15.30
C THR A 11 -0.15 -7.35 -14.00
N LYS A 12 -0.09 -8.14 -12.93
CA LYS A 12 0.59 -7.76 -11.68
C LYS A 12 1.96 -7.21 -12.11
N ARG A 13 2.22 -5.92 -11.82
CA ARG A 13 3.42 -5.23 -12.30
C ARG A 13 4.65 -5.97 -11.83
N THR A 14 5.68 -6.01 -12.68
CA THR A 14 6.95 -6.62 -12.29
C THR A 14 7.58 -5.80 -11.15
N GLY A 15 8.36 -6.44 -10.26
CA GLY A 15 9.02 -5.75 -9.14
C GLY A 15 9.71 -4.41 -9.52
N PRO A 16 10.40 -4.30 -10.67
CA PRO A 16 11.01 -3.05 -11.12
C PRO A 16 9.99 -1.94 -11.45
N GLU A 17 8.85 -2.27 -12.04
CA GLU A 17 7.81 -1.30 -12.36
C GLU A 17 7.16 -0.74 -11.08
N ARG A 18 6.98 -1.59 -10.05
CA ARG A 18 6.47 -1.15 -8.74
C ARG A 18 7.38 -0.15 -8.06
N LEU A 19 8.70 -0.34 -8.14
CA LEU A 19 9.67 0.60 -7.58
C LEU A 19 9.49 2.01 -8.16
N VAL A 20 9.20 2.13 -9.46
CA VAL A 20 8.91 3.43 -10.10
C VAL A 20 7.67 4.08 -9.47
N TRP A 21 6.62 3.29 -9.22
CA TRP A 21 5.41 3.80 -8.58
C TRP A 21 5.64 4.18 -7.11
N TYR A 22 6.46 3.44 -6.36
CA TYR A 22 6.89 3.86 -5.02
C TYR A 22 7.58 5.21 -5.06
N LEU A 23 8.47 5.44 -6.03
CA LEU A 23 9.15 6.73 -6.20
C LEU A 23 8.19 7.86 -6.58
N ILE A 24 7.18 7.58 -7.40
CA ILE A 24 6.14 8.56 -7.78
C ILE A 24 5.29 8.96 -6.56
N TRP A 25 4.94 7.99 -5.71
CA TRP A 25 4.09 8.25 -4.53
C TRP A 25 4.86 8.73 -3.31
N LEU A 26 6.18 8.50 -3.26
CA LEU A 26 7.01 8.90 -2.12
C LEU A 26 6.87 10.38 -1.74
N PRO A 27 6.88 11.37 -2.67
CA PRO A 27 6.67 12.77 -2.33
C PRO A 27 5.29 13.05 -1.73
N VAL A 28 4.25 12.38 -2.22
CA VAL A 28 2.87 12.54 -1.72
C VAL A 28 2.78 12.03 -0.28
N TRP A 29 3.34 10.85 -0.01
CA TRP A 29 3.37 10.29 1.32
C TRP A 29 4.28 11.05 2.27
N LEU A 30 5.41 11.58 1.78
CA LEU A 30 6.28 12.45 2.57
C LEU A 30 5.55 13.70 3.03
N LEU A 31 4.79 14.34 2.13
CA LEU A 31 3.96 15.50 2.47
C LEU A 31 2.86 15.11 3.48
N TYR A 32 2.17 13.99 3.26
CA TYR A 32 1.14 13.49 4.16
C TYR A 32 1.71 13.21 5.56
N VAL A 33 2.75 12.39 5.67
CA VAL A 33 3.35 12.00 6.96
C VAL A 33 3.94 13.21 7.67
N SER A 34 4.64 14.11 6.96
CA SER A 34 5.17 15.32 7.59
C SER A 34 4.06 16.21 8.17
N THR A 35 2.96 16.37 7.43
CA THR A 35 1.79 17.18 7.85
C THR A 35 1.06 16.55 9.04
N PHE A 36 0.87 15.22 9.03
CA PHE A 36 0.06 14.50 10.01
C PHE A 36 0.87 13.74 11.06
N SER A 37 2.18 13.96 11.12
CA SER A 37 3.14 13.28 12.02
C SER A 37 2.82 13.36 13.51
N ARG A 38 1.96 14.32 13.91
CA ARG A 38 1.49 14.51 15.29
C ARG A 38 0.07 13.98 15.54
N HIS A 39 -0.62 13.53 14.49
CA HIS A 39 -1.99 13.04 14.53
C HIS A 39 -2.00 11.51 14.45
N GLU A 40 -1.55 10.84 15.52
CA GLU A 40 -1.37 9.38 15.54
C GLU A 40 -2.64 8.60 15.17
N ALA A 41 -3.80 9.07 15.63
CA ALA A 41 -5.08 8.44 15.29
C ALA A 41 -5.38 8.48 13.78
N LEU A 42 -5.01 9.56 13.10
CA LEU A 42 -5.18 9.70 11.65
C LEU A 42 -4.24 8.76 10.91
N LEU A 43 -2.96 8.73 11.30
CA LEU A 43 -1.97 7.82 10.71
C LEU A 43 -2.40 6.37 10.88
N ALA A 44 -2.84 5.98 12.08
CA ALA A 44 -3.34 4.63 12.34
C ALA A 44 -4.59 4.31 11.53
N ALA A 45 -5.56 5.22 11.42
CA ALA A 45 -6.75 5.01 10.60
C ALA A 45 -6.39 4.81 9.12
N THR A 46 -5.41 5.55 8.61
CA THR A 46 -4.90 5.39 7.26
C THR A 46 -4.22 4.04 7.05
N LEU A 47 -3.38 3.58 7.99
CA LEU A 47 -2.75 2.26 7.91
C LEU A 47 -3.79 1.13 7.97
N ILE A 48 -4.78 1.22 8.86
CA ILE A 48 -5.88 0.25 8.92
C ILE A 48 -6.67 0.23 7.60
N ALA A 49 -6.89 1.39 6.98
CA ALA A 49 -7.57 1.46 5.69
C ALA A 49 -6.76 0.79 4.56
N PHE A 50 -5.43 0.90 4.58
CA PHE A 50 -4.57 0.18 3.64
C PHE A 50 -4.59 -1.33 3.87
N THR A 51 -4.43 -1.78 5.10
CA THR A 51 -4.54 -3.21 5.42
C THR A 51 -5.90 -3.77 4.98
N ALA A 52 -6.98 -3.02 5.22
CA ALA A 52 -8.32 -3.41 4.79
C ALA A 52 -8.45 -3.47 3.26
N LYS A 53 -7.87 -2.50 2.53
CA LYS A 53 -7.80 -2.54 1.06
C LYS A 53 -7.10 -3.82 0.61
N ASP A 54 -5.93 -4.13 1.16
CA ASP A 54 -5.12 -5.28 0.71
C ASP A 54 -5.83 -6.61 1.02
N VAL A 55 -6.46 -6.73 2.19
CA VAL A 55 -7.31 -7.89 2.53
C VAL A 55 -8.50 -8.04 1.58
N LEU A 56 -9.14 -6.94 1.19
CA LEU A 56 -10.28 -6.97 0.27
C LEU A 56 -9.86 -7.30 -1.16
N GLU A 57 -8.73 -6.76 -1.62
CA GLU A 57 -8.13 -7.08 -2.92
C GLU A 57 -7.72 -8.57 -2.98
N ALA A 58 -7.11 -9.07 -1.91
CA ALA A 58 -6.80 -10.48 -1.69
C ALA A 58 -8.05 -11.37 -1.73
N ALA A 59 -9.16 -10.94 -1.11
CA ALA A 59 -10.44 -11.64 -1.16
C ALA A 59 -11.16 -11.56 -2.53
N GLY A 60 -10.48 -11.06 -3.57
CA GLY A 60 -11.02 -10.95 -4.92
C GLY A 60 -12.04 -9.83 -5.09
N ARG A 61 -12.25 -9.00 -4.07
CA ARG A 61 -13.08 -7.80 -4.16
C ARG A 61 -12.23 -6.67 -4.72
N LYS A 62 -12.41 -6.37 -6.01
CA LYS A 62 -11.83 -5.16 -6.60
C LYS A 62 -12.45 -3.94 -5.91
N LEU A 63 -11.69 -3.27 -5.04
CA LEU A 63 -12.10 -1.96 -4.56
C LEU A 63 -12.03 -0.94 -5.70
N LEU A 64 -12.83 0.12 -5.59
CA LEU A 64 -12.73 1.35 -6.39
C LEU A 64 -11.45 2.16 -6.10
N THR A 65 -10.48 1.58 -5.38
CA THR A 65 -9.18 2.18 -5.14
C THR A 65 -8.44 2.29 -6.45
N ALA A 66 -7.81 3.45 -6.66
CA ALA A 66 -7.03 3.69 -7.86
C ALA A 66 -6.01 2.54 -8.01
N PRO A 67 -5.92 1.88 -9.18
CA PRO A 67 -5.01 0.74 -9.41
C PRO A 67 -3.50 1.08 -9.32
N TYR A 68 -3.19 2.25 -8.78
CA TYR A 68 -1.87 2.86 -8.73
C TYR A 68 -1.53 3.41 -7.34
N LEU A 69 -2.41 3.36 -6.33
CA LEU A 69 -2.10 3.91 -5.01
C LEU A 69 -1.18 2.96 -4.24
N GLU A 70 0.12 3.11 -4.39
CA GLU A 70 1.12 2.35 -3.63
C GLU A 70 1.32 2.98 -2.25
N HIS A 71 1.11 2.24 -1.17
CA HIS A 71 1.18 2.74 0.20
C HIS A 71 2.40 2.25 0.99
N PHE A 72 3.20 1.31 0.48
CA PHE A 72 4.49 0.95 1.06
C PHE A 72 5.38 2.14 1.45
N PRO A 73 5.54 3.21 0.63
CA PRO A 73 6.35 4.36 1.04
C PRO A 73 5.78 5.08 2.26
N CYS A 74 4.46 5.12 2.42
CA CYS A 74 3.81 5.67 3.61
C CYS A 74 4.22 4.90 4.87
N CYS A 75 4.16 3.57 4.79
CA CYS A 75 4.54 2.67 5.88
C CYS A 75 5.98 2.91 6.35
N LEU A 76 6.92 3.00 5.40
CA LEU A 76 8.33 3.29 5.69
C LEU A 76 8.51 4.65 6.37
N LEU A 77 7.84 5.69 5.86
CA LEU A 77 7.94 7.04 6.41
C LEU A 77 7.38 7.12 7.84
N VAL A 78 6.24 6.47 8.10
CA VAL A 78 5.65 6.40 9.44
C VAL A 78 6.56 5.63 10.41
N ALA A 79 7.14 4.51 9.97
CA ALA A 79 8.08 3.73 10.77
C ALA A 79 9.35 4.54 11.12
N ALA A 80 9.85 5.34 10.19
CA ALA A 80 11.04 6.19 10.37
C ALA A 80 10.79 7.49 11.14
N ALA A 81 9.54 7.97 11.22
CA ALA A 81 9.22 9.25 11.83
C ALA A 81 9.45 9.23 13.35
N SER A 82 10.35 10.10 13.85
CA SER A 82 10.69 10.16 15.27
C SER A 82 9.53 10.59 16.16
N SER A 83 8.62 11.42 15.65
CA SER A 83 7.47 11.97 16.38
C SER A 83 6.28 11.01 16.53
N VAL A 84 6.34 9.83 15.89
CA VAL A 84 5.25 8.85 15.89
C VAL A 84 5.49 7.81 16.99
N GLY A 85 4.46 7.55 17.79
CA GLY A 85 4.45 6.57 18.86
C GLY A 85 4.71 5.14 18.39
N LEU A 86 5.26 4.34 19.29
CA LEU A 86 5.70 2.97 18.99
C LEU A 86 4.58 2.10 18.41
N TRP A 87 3.36 2.23 18.92
CA TRP A 87 2.23 1.40 18.50
C TRP A 87 1.84 1.64 17.03
N VAL A 88 1.84 2.89 16.54
CA VAL A 88 1.58 3.21 15.13
C VAL A 88 2.71 2.71 14.24
N LYS A 89 3.96 2.78 14.71
CA LYS A 89 5.12 2.24 13.97
C LYS A 89 5.02 0.74 13.78
N VAL A 90 4.58 0.01 14.82
CA VAL A 90 4.35 -1.43 14.72
C VAL A 90 3.25 -1.72 13.69
N LEU A 91 2.16 -0.96 13.69
CA LEU A 91 1.13 -1.08 12.65
C LEU A 91 1.69 -0.80 11.25
N ALA A 92 2.51 0.24 11.09
CA ALA A 92 3.11 0.60 9.81
C ALA A 92 4.08 -0.47 9.30
N VAL A 93 4.88 -1.07 10.19
CA VAL A 93 5.76 -2.19 9.83
C VAL A 93 4.94 -3.42 9.44
N ALA A 94 3.89 -3.74 10.19
CA ALA A 94 3.03 -4.88 9.88
C ALA A 94 2.34 -4.71 8.51
N ASP A 95 1.75 -3.54 8.26
CA ASP A 95 1.10 -3.20 6.98
C ASP A 95 2.10 -3.22 5.83
N GLY A 96 3.24 -2.55 5.99
CA GLY A 96 4.29 -2.51 4.95
C GLY A 96 4.91 -3.87 4.65
N VAL A 97 5.01 -4.77 5.63
CA VAL A 97 5.45 -6.15 5.40
C VAL A 97 4.41 -6.92 4.60
N ILE A 98 3.13 -6.80 4.92
CA ILE A 98 2.04 -7.47 4.18
C ILE A 98 2.04 -6.99 2.73
N ASP A 99 2.05 -5.67 2.50
CA ASP A 99 2.08 -5.04 1.17
C ASP A 99 3.31 -5.50 0.37
N PHE A 100 4.50 -5.42 0.97
CA PHE A 100 5.74 -5.88 0.32
C PHE A 100 5.70 -7.37 -0.05
N LEU A 101 5.17 -8.23 0.81
CA LEU A 101 5.11 -9.67 0.55
C LEU A 101 4.07 -10.03 -0.53
N ASP A 102 2.93 -9.34 -0.60
CA ASP A 102 1.99 -9.50 -1.73
C ASP A 102 2.59 -8.97 -3.04
N ASP A 103 3.32 -7.87 -2.97
CA ASP A 103 3.97 -7.22 -4.10
C ASP A 103 5.07 -8.08 -4.72
N MET A 104 5.85 -8.75 -3.88
CA MET A 104 6.84 -9.75 -4.29
C MET A 104 6.20 -11.07 -4.74
N GLY A 105 4.88 -11.23 -4.57
CA GLY A 105 4.14 -12.44 -4.93
C GLY A 105 4.49 -13.65 -4.06
N ILE A 106 5.05 -13.40 -2.87
CA ILE A 106 5.41 -14.42 -1.87
C ILE A 106 4.14 -14.89 -1.16
N ILE A 107 3.35 -13.93 -0.67
CA ILE A 107 2.01 -14.24 -0.19
C ILE A 107 1.10 -14.14 -1.39
N ARG A 108 0.53 -15.28 -1.80
CA ARG A 108 -0.62 -15.31 -2.70
C ARG A 108 -1.79 -15.72 -1.85
N PHE A 109 -2.72 -14.80 -1.66
CA PHE A 109 -4.06 -15.19 -1.25
C PHE A 109 -4.66 -15.91 -2.47
N GLU A 110 -4.49 -17.24 -2.51
CA GLU A 110 -5.01 -18.09 -3.58
C GLU A 110 -6.52 -17.84 -3.73
N ARG A 111 -6.98 -17.79 -4.98
CA ARG A 111 -8.41 -17.82 -5.31
C ARG A 111 -8.95 -19.23 -5.18
#